data_AF-A0A7J2TJX4-F1
#
_entry.id   AF-A0A7J2TJX4-F1
#
_cell.length_a   1.000
_cell.length_b   1.000
_cell.length_c   1.000
_cell.angle_alpha   90.00
_cell.angle_beta   90.00
_cell.angle_gamma   90.00
#
_symmetry.space_group_name_H-M   'P 1'
#
loop_
_entity.id
_entity.type
_entity.pdbx_description
1 polymer ?
#
loop_
_entity_poly.entity_id
_entity_poly.type
_entity_poly.pdbx_seq_one_letter_code
_entity_poly.pdbx_strand_id
1 'polypeptide(L)'
;MLDLNWTEKATKIGLLFLEIWNRKKQVFPILLAISAAAWFIHYEFPNLITLHLALIPTIATLLLAFIGLIVIENIESSGDLTVVPSLVTRTIFAVAAVLLTLFYLSGMLFGIFPAPPLPLLLALMFSMAVAPIVTILVLIPPLLGYIPRFRPRWIALRKKVPFWGIYLGFIAGTLMILPLLLFVELAFLGYMYLMAIYSSVLFYCSFLLLVAPRPMITKAAGLLMILMGPISWFGAAGGLGLGSVLSVISGAYSFAWSPYGEDEEIRIKSKILEKTRKVKEVVGR
;
A
#
# COMPACT_ATOMS: atom_id res chain seq x y z
N MET A 1 -18.09 16.21 11.40
CA MET A 1 -19.23 15.36 11.77
C MET A 1 -19.62 14.59 10.52
N LEU A 2 -19.40 13.27 10.49
CA LEU A 2 -19.93 12.42 9.42
C LEU A 2 -21.39 12.15 9.76
N ASP A 3 -22.26 12.31 8.77
CA ASP A 3 -23.69 12.11 8.90
C ASP A 3 -23.98 10.67 9.39
N LEU A 4 -24.93 10.48 10.33
CA LEU A 4 -25.21 9.17 10.93
C LEU A 4 -25.52 8.11 9.83
N ASN A 5 -26.20 8.57 8.78
CA ASN A 5 -26.56 7.77 7.60
C ASN A 5 -25.33 7.27 6.81
N TRP A 6 -24.23 8.05 6.78
CA TRP A 6 -22.99 7.62 6.13
C TRP A 6 -22.26 6.54 6.93
N THR A 7 -22.24 6.66 8.27
CA THR A 7 -21.55 5.67 9.11
C THR A 7 -22.17 4.28 8.96
N GLU A 8 -23.50 4.18 8.88
CA GLU A 8 -24.20 2.91 8.65
C GLU A 8 -23.88 2.33 7.25
N LYS A 9 -23.92 3.16 6.21
CA LYS A 9 -23.57 2.75 4.83
C LYS A 9 -22.12 2.28 4.73
N ALA A 10 -21.18 3.01 5.32
CA ALA A 10 -19.77 2.66 5.33
C ALA A 10 -19.53 1.34 6.08
N THR A 11 -20.25 1.09 7.18
CA THR A 11 -20.18 -0.18 7.90
C THR A 11 -20.68 -1.34 7.04
N LYS A 12 -21.83 -1.18 6.35
CA LYS A 12 -22.35 -2.20 5.42
C LYS A 12 -21.37 -2.50 4.28
N ILE A 13 -20.74 -1.48 3.70
CA ILE A 13 -19.71 -1.65 2.67
C ILE A 13 -18.48 -2.37 3.24
N GLY A 14 -18.05 -2.02 4.46
CA GLY A 14 -16.96 -2.70 5.15
C GLY A 14 -17.23 -4.18 5.38
N LEU A 15 -18.45 -4.53 5.80
CA LEU A 15 -18.90 -5.91 5.96
C LEU A 15 -18.95 -6.66 4.62
N LEU A 16 -19.39 -6.01 3.55
CA LEU A 16 -19.35 -6.58 2.20
C LEU A 16 -17.91 -6.90 1.77
N PHE A 17 -16.96 -5.99 2.00
CA PHE A 17 -15.54 -6.25 1.74
C PHE A 17 -15.01 -7.43 2.57
N LEU A 18 -15.45 -7.53 3.82
CA LEU A 18 -15.14 -8.66 4.70
C LEU A 18 -15.70 -9.97 4.17
N GLU A 19 -16.94 -9.97 3.64
CA GLU A 19 -17.56 -11.14 3.03
C GLU A 19 -16.83 -11.58 1.74
N ILE A 20 -16.55 -10.62 0.85
CA ILE A 20 -15.77 -10.85 -0.37
C ILE A 20 -14.41 -11.44 -0.01
N TRP A 21 -13.76 -10.89 1.01
CA TRP A 21 -12.50 -11.42 1.49
C TRP A 21 -12.65 -12.78 2.18
N ASN A 22 -13.74 -13.07 2.88
CA ASN A 22 -13.96 -14.43 3.40
C ASN A 22 -14.07 -15.46 2.26
N ARG A 23 -14.58 -15.04 1.10
CA ARG A 23 -14.61 -15.81 -0.15
C ARG A 23 -13.33 -15.70 -0.97
N LYS A 24 -12.26 -15.09 -0.44
CA LYS A 24 -10.96 -14.89 -1.15
C LYS A 24 -10.38 -16.15 -1.79
N LYS A 25 -10.65 -17.32 -1.20
CA LYS A 25 -10.21 -18.63 -1.72
C LYS A 25 -10.76 -18.93 -3.12
N GLN A 26 -11.93 -18.39 -3.45
CA GLN A 26 -12.55 -18.53 -4.76
C GLN A 26 -12.25 -17.30 -5.63
N VAL A 27 -12.33 -16.11 -5.04
CA VAL A 27 -12.24 -14.84 -5.78
C VAL A 27 -10.82 -14.57 -6.32
N PHE A 28 -9.77 -14.68 -5.49
CA PHE A 28 -8.41 -14.32 -5.94
C PHE A 28 -7.82 -15.25 -7.00
N PRO A 29 -7.95 -16.59 -6.91
CA PRO A 29 -7.43 -17.47 -7.96
C PRO A 29 -8.09 -17.22 -9.30
N ILE A 30 -9.41 -16.94 -9.31
CA ILE A 30 -10.15 -16.62 -10.53
C ILE A 30 -9.66 -15.28 -11.10
N LEU A 31 -9.59 -14.23 -10.28
CA LEU A 31 -9.10 -12.92 -10.72
C LEU A 31 -7.66 -12.97 -11.21
N LEU A 32 -6.79 -13.73 -10.54
CA LEU A 32 -5.42 -13.97 -10.98
C LEU A 32 -5.35 -14.74 -12.30
N ALA A 33 -6.16 -15.78 -12.46
CA ALA A 33 -6.22 -16.53 -13.72
C ALA A 33 -6.70 -15.65 -14.88
N ILE A 34 -7.71 -14.82 -14.65
CA ILE A 34 -8.20 -13.84 -15.64
C ILE A 34 -7.11 -12.81 -15.96
N SER A 35 -6.44 -12.26 -14.95
CA SER A 35 -5.34 -11.30 -15.14
C SER A 35 -4.19 -11.94 -15.92
N ALA A 36 -3.75 -13.15 -15.56
CA ALA A 36 -2.70 -13.88 -16.25
C ALA A 36 -3.08 -14.21 -17.69
N ALA A 37 -4.31 -14.66 -17.95
CA ALA A 37 -4.81 -14.93 -19.28
C ALA A 37 -4.85 -13.66 -20.14
N ALA A 38 -5.28 -12.53 -19.57
CA ALA A 38 -5.32 -11.26 -20.28
C ALA A 38 -3.91 -10.73 -20.62
N TRP A 39 -2.94 -10.90 -19.71
CA TRP A 39 -1.53 -10.61 -19.99
C TRP A 39 -0.93 -11.54 -21.05
N PHE A 40 -1.28 -12.83 -21.03
CA PHE A 40 -0.86 -13.77 -22.06
C PHE A 40 -1.41 -13.38 -23.45
N ILE A 41 -2.69 -12.99 -23.53
CA ILE A 41 -3.29 -12.49 -24.78
C ILE A 41 -2.58 -11.22 -25.26
N HIS A 42 -2.23 -10.29 -24.35
CA HIS A 42 -1.50 -9.09 -24.73
C HIS A 42 -0.08 -9.40 -25.22
N TYR A 43 0.59 -10.39 -24.61
CA TYR A 43 1.92 -10.84 -25.05
C TYR A 43 1.90 -11.39 -26.48
N GLU A 44 0.91 -12.24 -26.80
CA GLU A 44 0.75 -12.82 -28.14
C GLU A 44 0.26 -11.78 -29.18
N PHE A 45 -0.61 -10.86 -28.76
CA PHE A 45 -1.22 -9.85 -29.64
C PHE A 45 -1.04 -8.44 -29.07
N PRO A 46 0.18 -7.85 -29.17
CA PRO A 46 0.48 -6.57 -28.56
C PRO A 46 -0.24 -5.44 -29.28
N ASN A 47 -1.36 -5.01 -28.71
CA ASN A 47 -2.11 -3.83 -29.15
C ASN A 47 -2.75 -3.11 -27.95
N LEU A 48 -3.30 -1.92 -28.22
CA LEU A 48 -3.90 -1.06 -27.19
C LEU A 48 -5.14 -1.67 -26.51
N ILE A 49 -5.93 -2.44 -27.26
CA ILE A 49 -7.17 -3.06 -26.75
C ILE A 49 -6.81 -4.21 -25.81
N THR A 50 -5.87 -5.07 -26.20
CA THR A 50 -5.41 -6.19 -25.38
C THR A 50 -4.67 -5.70 -24.13
N LEU A 51 -3.95 -4.58 -24.22
CA LEU A 51 -3.36 -3.91 -23.06
C LEU A 51 -4.45 -3.46 -22.07
N HIS A 52 -5.52 -2.80 -22.55
CA HIS A 52 -6.65 -2.41 -21.71
C HIS A 52 -7.31 -3.62 -21.04
N LEU A 53 -7.53 -4.70 -21.80
CA LEU A 53 -8.09 -5.95 -21.29
C LEU A 53 -7.19 -6.61 -20.24
N ALA A 54 -5.87 -6.46 -20.32
CA ALA A 54 -4.93 -6.94 -19.30
C ALA A 54 -4.93 -6.06 -18.04
N LEU A 55 -5.04 -4.75 -18.21
CA LEU A 55 -4.97 -3.80 -17.11
C LEU A 55 -6.18 -3.88 -16.19
N ILE A 56 -7.40 -3.90 -16.74
CA ILE A 56 -8.65 -3.92 -15.97
C ILE A 56 -8.66 -5.02 -14.89
N PRO A 57 -8.47 -6.32 -15.21
CA PRO A 57 -8.49 -7.38 -14.21
C PRO A 57 -7.31 -7.30 -13.25
N THR A 58 -6.14 -6.84 -13.70
CA THR A 58 -4.95 -6.67 -12.83
C THR A 58 -5.20 -5.61 -11.76
N ILE A 59 -5.74 -4.47 -12.18
CA ILE A 59 -6.13 -3.38 -11.29
C ILE A 59 -7.25 -3.81 -10.36
N ALA A 60 -8.28 -4.49 -10.87
CA ALA A 60 -9.36 -5.01 -10.05
C ALA A 60 -8.83 -5.97 -8.97
N THR A 61 -7.88 -6.84 -9.34
CA THR A 61 -7.21 -7.76 -8.41
C THR A 61 -6.43 -7.00 -7.34
N LEU A 62 -5.63 -6.01 -7.74
CA LEU A 62 -4.87 -5.16 -6.83
C LEU A 62 -5.78 -4.38 -5.89
N LEU A 63 -6.83 -3.73 -6.39
CA LEU A 63 -7.78 -2.99 -5.58
C LEU A 63 -8.44 -3.91 -4.55
N LEU A 64 -8.90 -5.10 -4.97
CA LEU A 64 -9.54 -6.05 -4.06
C LEU A 64 -8.55 -6.63 -3.03
N ALA A 65 -7.29 -6.87 -3.44
CA ALA A 65 -6.20 -7.23 -2.53
C ALA A 65 -5.96 -6.13 -1.49
N PHE A 66 -5.81 -4.88 -1.93
CA PHE A 66 -5.56 -3.73 -1.06
C PHE A 66 -6.72 -3.46 -0.11
N ILE A 67 -7.95 -3.41 -0.62
CA ILE A 67 -9.14 -3.20 0.20
C ILE A 67 -9.23 -4.29 1.27
N GLY A 68 -9.09 -5.54 0.87
CA GLY A 68 -9.18 -6.65 1.81
C GLY A 68 -8.04 -6.70 2.81
N LEU A 69 -6.81 -6.38 2.40
CA LEU A 69 -5.67 -6.24 3.31
C LEU A 69 -5.87 -5.10 4.32
N ILE A 70 -6.30 -3.92 3.86
CA ILE A 70 -6.51 -2.75 4.71
C ILE A 70 -7.62 -3.02 5.71
N VAL A 71 -8.78 -3.49 5.25
CA VAL A 71 -9.94 -3.73 6.11
C VAL A 71 -9.66 -4.81 7.14
N ILE A 72 -9.06 -5.93 6.75
CA ILE A 72 -8.92 -7.06 7.67
C ILE A 72 -7.73 -6.93 8.58
N GLU A 73 -6.65 -6.32 8.13
CA GLU A 73 -5.55 -6.04 9.05
C GLU A 73 -5.99 -5.08 10.15
N ASN A 74 -6.77 -4.05 9.82
CA ASN A 74 -7.29 -3.14 10.84
C ASN A 74 -8.29 -3.82 11.77
N ILE A 75 -9.20 -4.65 11.27
CA ILE A 75 -10.16 -5.39 12.11
C ILE A 75 -9.44 -6.43 12.98
N GLU A 76 -8.44 -7.14 12.44
CA GLU A 76 -7.61 -8.10 13.19
C GLU A 76 -6.72 -7.40 14.24
N SER A 77 -6.28 -6.16 13.98
CA SER A 77 -5.40 -5.42 14.89
C SER A 77 -6.14 -4.65 15.97
N SER A 78 -7.26 -3.99 15.63
CA SER A 78 -8.03 -3.18 16.59
C SER A 78 -8.96 -4.03 17.43
N GLY A 79 -9.51 -5.12 16.88
CA GLY A 79 -10.61 -5.86 17.52
C GLY A 79 -11.90 -5.04 17.65
N ASP A 80 -11.91 -3.81 17.15
CA ASP A 80 -13.01 -2.85 17.25
C ASP A 80 -13.55 -2.48 15.85
N LEU A 81 -14.85 -2.71 15.69
CA LEU A 81 -15.60 -2.43 14.46
C LEU A 81 -15.91 -0.93 14.29
N THR A 82 -15.75 -0.11 15.33
CA THR A 82 -16.01 1.35 15.25
C THR A 82 -15.05 2.08 14.30
N VAL A 83 -13.88 1.49 14.01
CA VAL A 83 -12.86 2.05 13.10
C VAL A 83 -13.22 1.85 11.63
N VAL A 84 -14.08 0.86 11.32
CA VAL A 84 -14.45 0.42 9.97
C VAL A 84 -15.00 1.56 9.08
N PRO A 85 -15.91 2.43 9.53
CA PRO A 85 -16.47 3.49 8.69
C PRO A 85 -15.41 4.48 8.16
N SER A 86 -14.49 4.89 9.04
CA SER A 86 -13.41 5.82 8.67
C SER A 86 -12.46 5.19 7.65
N LEU A 87 -12.17 3.90 7.85
CA LEU A 87 -11.27 3.12 7.01
C LEU A 87 -11.87 2.90 5.62
N VAL A 88 -13.15 2.52 5.56
CA VAL A 88 -13.90 2.35 4.31
C VAL A 88 -13.95 3.66 3.55
N THR A 89 -14.20 4.79 4.22
CA THR A 89 -14.23 6.10 3.57
C THR A 89 -12.88 6.45 2.92
N ARG A 90 -11.77 6.25 3.65
CA ARG A 90 -10.41 6.47 3.12
C ARG A 90 -10.10 5.54 1.95
N THR A 91 -10.52 4.28 2.05
CA THR A 91 -10.31 3.27 1.02
C THR A 91 -11.11 3.59 -0.24
N ILE A 92 -12.38 3.99 -0.11
CA ILE A 92 -13.22 4.43 -1.24
C ILE A 92 -12.58 5.62 -1.95
N PHE A 93 -12.07 6.61 -1.21
CA PHE A 93 -11.42 7.77 -1.80
C PHE A 93 -10.16 7.37 -2.59
N ALA A 94 -9.34 6.49 -2.03
CA ALA A 94 -8.16 5.95 -2.72
C ALA A 94 -8.55 5.17 -3.99
N VAL A 95 -9.57 4.30 -3.91
CA VAL A 95 -10.09 3.54 -5.05
C VAL A 95 -10.62 4.50 -6.13
N ALA A 96 -11.38 5.53 -5.74
CA ALA A 96 -11.90 6.52 -6.67
C ALA A 96 -10.79 7.29 -7.37
N ALA A 97 -9.73 7.68 -6.67
CA ALA A 97 -8.58 8.34 -7.27
C ALA A 97 -7.88 7.43 -8.31
N VAL A 98 -7.71 6.15 -8.00
CA VAL A 98 -7.15 5.17 -8.94
C VAL A 98 -8.05 5.01 -10.16
N LEU A 99 -9.36 4.83 -9.96
CA LEU A 99 -10.33 4.69 -11.06
C LEU A 99 -10.42 5.94 -11.93
N LEU A 100 -10.39 7.14 -11.35
CA LEU A 100 -10.34 8.40 -12.09
C LEU A 100 -9.08 8.53 -12.93
N THR A 101 -7.93 8.13 -12.36
CA THR A 101 -6.66 8.11 -13.10
C THR A 101 -6.77 7.17 -14.30
N LEU A 102 -7.30 5.96 -14.10
CA LEU A 102 -7.47 4.99 -15.18
C LEU A 102 -8.48 5.44 -16.23
N PHE A 103 -9.56 6.09 -15.81
CA PHE A 103 -10.54 6.68 -16.71
C PHE A 103 -9.92 7.80 -17.56
N TYR A 104 -9.11 8.67 -16.95
CA TYR A 104 -8.34 9.68 -17.67
C TYR A 104 -7.39 9.04 -18.70
N LEU A 105 -6.67 7.98 -18.31
CA LEU A 105 -5.78 7.26 -19.24
C LEU A 105 -6.51 6.57 -20.38
N SER A 106 -7.68 5.98 -20.10
CA SER A 106 -8.51 5.38 -21.13
C SER A 106 -9.07 6.44 -22.07
N GLY A 107 -9.59 7.55 -21.55
CA GLY A 107 -10.08 8.64 -22.39
C GLY A 107 -8.99 9.29 -23.24
N MET A 108 -7.75 9.37 -22.73
CA MET A 108 -6.60 9.78 -23.52
C MET A 108 -6.35 8.84 -24.72
N LEU A 109 -6.42 7.54 -24.51
CA LEU A 109 -6.20 6.55 -25.58
C LEU A 109 -7.27 6.62 -26.68
N PHE A 110 -8.47 7.11 -26.36
CA PHE A 110 -9.53 7.39 -27.33
C PHE A 110 -9.50 8.83 -27.89
N GLY A 111 -8.48 9.62 -27.56
CA GLY A 111 -8.37 11.02 -28.02
C GLY A 111 -9.36 11.99 -27.36
N ILE A 112 -10.00 11.58 -26.26
CA ILE A 112 -10.97 12.39 -25.51
C ILE A 112 -10.25 13.41 -24.61
N PHE A 113 -9.10 13.04 -24.05
CA PHE A 113 -8.29 13.88 -23.17
C PHE A 113 -6.91 14.18 -23.78
N PRO A 114 -6.29 15.34 -23.46
CA PRO A 114 -4.95 15.67 -23.94
C PRO A 114 -3.91 14.68 -23.44
N ALA A 115 -2.88 14.45 -24.26
CA ALA A 115 -1.75 13.60 -23.88
C ALA A 115 -1.09 14.13 -22.59
N PRO A 116 -0.76 13.25 -21.64
CA PRO A 116 -0.14 13.64 -20.40
C PRO A 116 1.30 14.06 -20.67
N PRO A 117 1.91 14.82 -19.74
CA PRO A 117 3.32 15.13 -19.80
C PRO A 117 4.15 13.86 -20.00
N LEU A 118 5.17 13.95 -20.86
CA LEU A 118 6.04 12.82 -21.22
C LEU A 118 6.57 12.01 -20.00
N PRO A 119 6.93 12.64 -18.85
CA PRO A 119 7.29 11.90 -17.64
C PRO A 119 6.18 10.99 -17.10
N LEU A 120 4.92 11.44 -17.14
CA LEU A 120 3.78 10.64 -16.68
C LEU A 120 3.55 9.46 -17.64
N LEU A 121 3.72 9.68 -18.94
CA LEU A 121 3.59 8.61 -19.94
C LEU A 121 4.65 7.52 -19.75
N LEU A 122 5.92 7.91 -19.54
CA LEU A 122 7.01 6.97 -19.22
C LEU A 122 6.74 6.21 -17.92
N ALA A 123 6.26 6.89 -16.89
CA ALA A 123 5.89 6.28 -15.62
C ALA A 123 4.82 5.20 -15.75
N LEU A 124 3.83 5.47 -16.61
CA LEU A 124 2.73 4.56 -16.88
C LEU A 124 3.20 3.35 -17.67
N MET A 125 3.95 3.57 -18.74
CA MET A 125 4.54 2.48 -19.53
C MET A 125 5.39 1.55 -18.65
N PHE A 126 6.22 2.13 -17.78
CA PHE A 126 7.02 1.35 -16.84
C PHE A 126 6.13 0.60 -15.85
N SER A 127 5.17 1.28 -15.22
CA SER A 127 4.25 0.67 -14.24
C SER A 127 3.44 -0.47 -14.84
N MET A 128 3.03 -0.36 -16.10
CA MET A 128 2.34 -1.43 -16.82
C MET A 128 3.22 -2.67 -16.97
N ALA A 129 4.49 -2.51 -17.32
CA ALA A 129 5.42 -3.64 -17.47
C ALA A 129 5.67 -4.38 -16.14
N VAL A 130 5.73 -3.66 -15.01
CA VAL A 130 6.00 -4.29 -13.70
C VAL A 130 4.73 -4.69 -12.94
N ALA A 131 3.54 -4.24 -13.33
CA ALA A 131 2.29 -4.51 -12.64
C ALA A 131 2.00 -6.00 -12.37
N PRO A 132 2.23 -6.95 -13.30
CA PRO A 132 2.02 -8.38 -13.04
C PRO A 132 2.92 -8.89 -11.91
N ILE A 133 4.21 -8.52 -11.96
CA ILE A 133 5.21 -8.92 -10.97
C ILE A 133 4.84 -8.37 -9.61
N VAL A 134 4.48 -7.09 -9.53
CA VAL A 134 4.03 -6.43 -8.31
C VAL A 134 2.78 -7.11 -7.74
N THR A 135 1.83 -7.46 -8.59
CA THR A 135 0.60 -8.16 -8.18
C THR A 135 0.92 -9.51 -7.54
N ILE A 136 1.80 -10.29 -8.16
CA ILE A 136 2.26 -11.56 -7.60
C ILE A 136 2.94 -11.33 -6.26
N LEU A 137 3.89 -10.38 -6.18
CA LEU A 137 4.60 -10.06 -4.93
C LEU A 137 3.63 -9.69 -3.80
N VAL A 138 2.67 -8.79 -4.04
CA VAL A 138 1.67 -8.38 -3.03
C VAL A 138 0.81 -9.57 -2.55
N LEU A 139 0.58 -10.58 -3.40
CA LEU A 139 -0.20 -11.76 -3.06
C LEU A 139 0.59 -12.87 -2.38
N ILE A 140 1.93 -12.88 -2.45
CA ILE A 140 2.76 -13.90 -1.76
C ILE A 140 2.51 -13.91 -0.23
N PRO A 141 2.55 -12.77 0.50
CA PRO A 141 2.30 -12.75 1.94
C PRO A 141 0.96 -13.37 2.38
N PRO A 142 -0.21 -13.00 1.81
CA PRO A 142 -1.48 -13.60 2.20
C PRO A 142 -1.50 -15.08 1.81
N LEU A 143 -0.87 -15.46 0.68
CA LEU A 143 -0.76 -16.85 0.26
C LEU A 143 0.03 -17.71 1.27
N LEU A 144 1.17 -17.20 1.77
CA LEU A 144 1.99 -17.86 2.80
C LEU A 144 1.23 -17.99 4.13
N GLY A 145 0.45 -16.98 4.49
CA GLY A 145 -0.42 -17.00 5.67
C GLY A 145 -1.51 -18.07 5.64
N TYR A 146 -1.81 -18.67 4.47
CA TYR A 146 -2.80 -19.76 4.34
C TYR A 146 -2.28 -21.13 4.74
N ILE A 147 -0.97 -21.36 4.67
CA ILE A 147 -0.41 -22.68 4.95
C ILE A 147 -0.55 -22.91 6.46
N PRO A 148 -1.28 -23.96 6.92
CA PRO A 148 -1.56 -24.19 8.34
C PRO A 148 -0.28 -24.22 9.21
N ARG A 149 0.81 -24.74 8.63
CA ARG A 149 2.14 -24.81 9.25
C ARG A 149 2.75 -23.42 9.53
N PHE A 150 2.47 -22.42 8.70
CA PHE A 150 3.04 -21.07 8.82
C PHE A 150 2.09 -20.07 9.47
N ARG A 151 0.77 -20.30 9.45
CA ARG A 151 -0.25 -19.41 10.02
C ARG A 151 0.04 -18.90 11.44
N PRO A 152 0.42 -19.72 12.45
CA PRO A 152 0.69 -19.19 13.79
C PRO A 152 1.94 -18.30 13.83
N ARG A 153 2.99 -18.67 13.09
CA ARG A 153 4.22 -17.85 12.95
C ARG A 153 3.94 -16.55 12.20
N TRP A 154 3.07 -16.60 11.19
CA TRP A 154 2.63 -15.45 10.41
C TRP A 154 1.88 -14.43 11.26
N ILE A 155 0.93 -14.89 12.07
CA ILE A 155 0.18 -14.03 12.99
C ILE A 155 1.13 -13.45 14.06
N ALA A 156 2.05 -14.26 14.59
CA ALA A 156 3.04 -13.79 15.56
C ALA A 156 3.98 -12.71 14.98
N LEU A 157 4.39 -12.85 13.71
CA LEU A 157 5.25 -11.88 13.02
C LEU A 157 4.54 -10.52 12.86
N ARG A 158 3.29 -10.53 12.35
CA ARG A 158 2.51 -9.30 12.11
C ARG A 158 2.20 -8.53 13.41
N LYS A 159 2.17 -9.20 14.56
CA LYS A 159 2.04 -8.55 15.87
C LYS A 159 3.33 -7.87 16.34
N LYS A 160 4.50 -8.35 15.91
CA LYS A 160 5.81 -7.86 16.39
C LYS A 160 6.37 -6.70 15.58
N VAL A 161 6.02 -6.62 14.30
CA VAL A 161 6.56 -5.62 13.36
C VAL A 161 5.46 -5.13 12.41
N PRO A 162 5.58 -3.89 11.87
CA PRO A 162 4.70 -3.38 10.81
C PRO A 162 5.00 -4.10 9.49
N PHE A 163 4.61 -5.38 9.39
CA PHE A 163 5.01 -6.27 8.31
C PHE A 163 4.70 -5.68 6.93
N TRP A 164 3.47 -5.19 6.72
CA TRP A 164 3.07 -4.62 5.42
C TRP A 164 3.76 -3.31 5.11
N GLY A 165 4.03 -2.51 6.15
CA GLY A 165 4.90 -1.34 6.02
C GLY A 165 6.26 -1.73 5.46
N ILE A 166 6.93 -2.68 6.10
CA ILE A 166 8.26 -3.17 5.69
C ILE A 166 8.22 -3.78 4.29
N TYR A 167 7.29 -4.70 4.05
CA TYR A 167 7.22 -5.49 2.82
C TYR A 167 6.93 -4.62 1.60
N LEU A 168 5.92 -3.76 1.68
CA LEU A 168 5.58 -2.84 0.60
C LEU A 168 6.66 -1.78 0.40
N GLY A 169 7.38 -1.40 1.46
CA GLY A 169 8.51 -0.48 1.38
C GLY A 169 9.69 -1.05 0.61
N PHE A 170 10.03 -2.33 0.82
CA PHE A 170 11.03 -3.03 0.01
C PHE A 170 10.60 -3.15 -1.45
N ILE A 171 9.35 -3.49 -1.73
CA ILE A 171 8.84 -3.53 -3.11
C ILE A 171 8.91 -2.14 -3.75
N ALA A 172 8.45 -1.10 -3.04
CA ALA A 172 8.48 0.28 -3.52
C ALA A 172 9.91 0.73 -3.86
N GLY A 173 10.88 0.51 -2.97
CA GLY A 173 12.30 0.81 -3.22
C GLY A 173 12.82 0.07 -4.45
N THR A 174 12.52 -1.24 -4.55
CA THR A 174 12.92 -2.06 -5.70
C THR A 174 12.38 -1.50 -7.01
N LEU A 175 11.10 -1.10 -7.04
CA LEU A 175 10.49 -0.51 -8.23
C LEU A 175 11.09 0.85 -8.60
N MET A 176 11.48 1.66 -7.60
CA MET A 176 12.12 2.95 -7.84
C MET A 176 13.54 2.82 -8.39
N ILE A 177 14.30 1.79 -8.01
CA ILE A 177 15.66 1.56 -8.52
C ILE A 177 15.68 0.73 -9.81
N LEU A 178 14.62 -0.03 -10.10
CA LEU A 178 14.57 -0.94 -11.25
C LEU A 178 14.92 -0.28 -12.60
N PRO A 179 14.44 0.93 -12.96
CA PRO A 179 14.85 1.59 -14.20
C PRO A 179 16.36 1.79 -14.30
N LEU A 180 17.01 2.13 -13.18
CA LEU A 180 18.45 2.34 -13.10
C LEU A 180 19.23 1.02 -13.25
N LEU A 181 18.67 -0.08 -12.74
CA LEU A 181 19.26 -1.42 -12.86
C LEU A 181 19.13 -1.99 -14.28
N LEU A 182 18.01 -1.71 -14.96
CA LEU A 182 17.74 -2.21 -16.31
C LEU A 182 18.44 -1.36 -17.39
N PHE A 183 18.61 -0.06 -17.14
CA PHE A 183 19.22 0.87 -18.08
C PHE A 183 20.29 1.68 -17.35
N VAL A 184 21.49 1.11 -17.23
CA VAL A 184 22.62 1.73 -16.53
C VAL A 184 23.02 3.07 -17.19
N GLU A 185 22.73 3.22 -18.48
CA GLU A 185 22.93 4.47 -19.24
C GLU A 185 22.15 5.64 -18.62
N LEU A 186 21.01 5.37 -17.97
CA LEU A 186 20.24 6.38 -17.26
C LEU A 186 21.01 6.95 -16.07
N ALA A 187 21.94 6.20 -15.47
CA ALA A 187 22.74 6.67 -14.33
C ALA A 187 23.62 7.89 -14.67
N PHE A 188 23.99 8.06 -15.94
CA PHE A 188 24.81 9.18 -16.41
C PHE A 188 24.01 10.47 -16.61
N LEU A 189 22.66 10.38 -16.66
CA LEU A 189 21.78 11.54 -16.61
C LEU A 189 21.67 11.95 -15.13
N GLY A 190 22.51 12.88 -14.65
CA GLY A 190 22.73 13.15 -13.22
C GLY A 190 21.50 13.29 -12.30
N TYR A 191 20.31 13.61 -12.83
CA TYR A 191 19.05 13.60 -12.07
C TYR A 191 18.55 12.20 -11.71
N MET A 192 18.92 11.16 -12.45
CA MET A 192 18.54 9.76 -12.20
C MET A 192 19.23 9.18 -10.96
N TYR A 193 20.30 9.80 -10.45
CA TYR A 193 20.87 9.43 -9.14
C TYR A 193 19.87 9.62 -7.99
N LEU A 194 18.88 10.51 -8.16
CA LEU A 194 17.79 10.70 -7.19
C LEU A 194 16.97 9.41 -7.01
N MET A 195 16.84 8.56 -8.04
CA MET A 195 16.20 7.24 -7.93
C MET A 195 16.87 6.36 -6.89
N ALA A 196 18.21 6.30 -6.95
CA ALA A 196 19.00 5.51 -6.04
C ALA A 196 18.86 6.05 -4.62
N ILE A 197 18.83 7.37 -4.44
CA ILE A 197 18.60 8.00 -3.13
C ILE A 197 17.22 7.63 -2.59
N TYR A 198 16.15 7.83 -3.36
CA TYR A 198 14.78 7.52 -2.91
C TYR A 198 14.62 6.05 -2.56
N SER A 199 15.11 5.16 -3.43
CA SER A 199 15.12 3.72 -3.16
C SER A 199 15.90 3.38 -1.89
N SER A 200 17.07 3.98 -1.70
CA SER A 200 17.90 3.73 -0.51
C SER A 200 17.21 4.18 0.76
N VAL A 201 16.51 5.32 0.75
CA VAL A 201 15.72 5.80 1.88
C VAL A 201 14.59 4.81 2.20
N LEU A 202 13.87 4.30 1.19
CA LEU A 202 12.81 3.30 1.41
C LEU A 202 13.34 1.99 1.96
N PHE A 203 14.47 1.50 1.44
CA PHE A 203 15.15 0.32 1.98
C PHE A 203 15.63 0.53 3.41
N TYR A 204 16.22 1.69 3.69
CA TYR A 204 16.69 2.03 5.03
C TYR A 204 15.54 2.11 6.03
N CYS A 205 14.44 2.79 5.70
CA CYS A 205 13.24 2.83 6.52
C CYS A 205 12.68 1.42 6.77
N SER A 206 12.54 0.61 5.71
CA SER A 206 12.01 -0.75 5.82
C SER A 206 12.90 -1.64 6.68
N PHE A 207 14.22 -1.50 6.55
CA PHE A 207 15.20 -2.22 7.36
C PHE A 207 15.18 -1.76 8.82
N LEU A 208 15.10 -0.46 9.09
CA LEU A 208 14.96 0.08 10.44
C LEU A 208 13.71 -0.44 11.14
N LEU A 209 12.58 -0.49 10.44
CA LEU A 209 11.33 -1.03 10.96
C LEU A 209 11.42 -2.53 11.27
N LEU A 210 12.22 -3.27 10.51
CA LEU A 210 12.48 -4.69 10.73
C LEU A 210 13.35 -4.94 11.97
N VAL A 211 14.41 -4.14 12.16
CA VAL A 211 15.40 -4.33 13.24
C VAL A 211 14.94 -3.69 14.56
N ALA A 212 14.28 -2.53 14.49
CA ALA A 212 13.93 -1.72 15.67
C ALA A 212 12.51 -1.13 15.56
N PRO A 213 11.45 -1.93 15.70
CA PRO A 213 10.05 -1.49 15.61
C PRO A 213 9.61 -0.74 16.89
N ARG A 214 10.21 0.43 17.15
CA ARG A 214 9.80 1.32 18.25
C ARG A 214 8.70 2.27 17.79
N PRO A 215 7.71 2.63 18.63
CA PRO A 215 6.58 3.50 18.23
C PRO A 215 6.99 4.84 17.61
N MET A 216 8.09 5.44 18.07
CA MET A 216 8.59 6.70 17.52
C MET A 216 9.27 6.50 16.16
N ILE A 217 10.03 5.41 16.01
CA ILE A 217 10.71 5.04 14.76
C ILE A 217 9.67 4.69 13.71
N THR A 218 8.61 3.96 14.08
CA THR A 218 7.55 3.54 13.15
C THR A 218 6.77 4.71 12.60
N LYS A 219 6.46 5.69 13.44
CA LYS A 219 5.85 6.96 13.02
C LYS A 219 6.78 7.80 12.15
N ALA A 220 8.05 7.96 12.53
CA ALA A 220 9.01 8.75 11.77
C ALA A 220 9.33 8.13 10.40
N ALA A 221 9.64 6.83 10.37
CA ALA A 221 9.90 6.10 9.14
C ALA A 221 8.65 6.03 8.26
N GLY A 222 7.48 5.77 8.84
CA GLY A 222 6.21 5.77 8.11
C GLY A 222 5.91 7.12 7.45
N LEU A 223 6.10 8.23 8.18
CA LEU A 223 5.95 9.57 7.62
C LEU A 223 6.96 9.83 6.49
N LEU A 224 8.22 9.44 6.68
CA LEU A 224 9.25 9.62 5.65
C LEU A 224 8.91 8.83 4.38
N MET A 225 8.42 7.59 4.51
CA MET A 225 7.98 6.78 3.37
C MET A 225 6.75 7.37 2.67
N ILE A 226 5.81 7.97 3.41
CA ILE A 226 4.69 8.73 2.81
C ILE A 226 5.22 9.89 1.98
N LEU A 227 6.17 10.68 2.51
CA LEU A 227 6.73 11.83 1.82
C LEU A 227 7.57 11.45 0.59
N MET A 228 8.31 10.33 0.67
CA MET A 228 9.10 9.83 -0.46
C MET A 228 8.25 9.50 -1.68
N GLY A 229 6.98 9.09 -1.50
CA GLY A 229 6.07 8.80 -2.60
C GLY A 229 5.85 10.00 -3.54
N PRO A 230 5.29 11.13 -3.07
CA PRO A 230 5.13 12.33 -3.89
C PRO A 230 6.46 12.98 -4.29
N ILE A 231 7.49 12.95 -3.43
CA ILE A 231 8.80 13.54 -3.75
C ILE A 231 9.45 12.79 -4.92
N SER A 232 9.24 11.48 -5.02
CA SER A 232 9.70 10.68 -6.16
C SER A 232 8.98 11.04 -7.46
N TRP A 233 8.09 12.03 -7.50
CA TRP A 233 7.52 12.53 -8.75
C TRP A 233 8.42 13.60 -9.40
N PHE A 234 9.28 14.26 -8.61
CA PHE A 234 10.08 15.38 -9.07
C PHE A 234 11.50 15.00 -9.53
N GLY A 235 12.08 13.91 -9.00
CA GLY A 235 13.39 13.36 -9.46
C GLY A 235 13.28 12.06 -10.26
N ALA A 236 12.03 11.64 -10.45
CA ALA A 236 11.52 10.29 -10.55
C ALA A 236 11.09 9.65 -11.87
N ALA A 237 11.70 9.89 -13.03
CA ALA A 237 11.11 9.50 -14.34
C ALA A 237 10.49 8.08 -14.47
N GLY A 238 11.00 7.06 -13.76
CA GLY A 238 10.44 5.69 -13.66
C GLY A 238 9.81 5.27 -12.31
N GLY A 239 9.93 6.06 -11.24
CA GLY A 239 9.35 5.75 -9.90
C GLY A 239 7.92 6.26 -9.69
N LEU A 240 7.43 7.03 -10.66
CA LEU A 240 6.19 7.83 -10.62
C LEU A 240 4.89 7.02 -10.42
N GLY A 241 4.81 5.76 -10.86
CA GLY A 241 3.57 4.98 -10.74
C GLY A 241 3.51 4.09 -9.51
N LEU A 242 3.67 2.78 -9.70
CA LEU A 242 3.43 1.80 -8.62
C LEU A 242 4.39 1.94 -7.43
N GLY A 243 5.66 2.32 -7.66
CA GLY A 243 6.62 2.54 -6.58
C GLY A 243 6.20 3.64 -5.62
N SER A 244 5.75 4.78 -6.14
CA SER A 244 5.28 5.91 -5.32
C SER A 244 4.02 5.56 -4.52
N VAL A 245 3.04 4.89 -5.16
CA VAL A 245 1.81 4.43 -4.50
C VAL A 245 2.12 3.44 -3.38
N LEU A 246 2.97 2.45 -3.65
CA LEU A 246 3.40 1.47 -2.65
C LEU A 246 4.17 2.12 -1.50
N SER A 247 4.98 3.15 -1.78
CA SER A 247 5.68 3.93 -0.76
C SER A 247 4.70 4.62 0.20
N VAL A 248 3.64 5.25 -0.34
CA VAL A 248 2.61 5.90 0.48
C VAL A 248 1.86 4.89 1.33
N ILE A 249 1.43 3.77 0.74
CA ILE A 249 0.69 2.72 1.46
C ILE A 249 1.59 2.10 2.54
N SER A 250 2.82 1.75 2.20
CA SER A 250 3.85 1.26 3.12
C SER A 250 4.04 2.20 4.31
N GLY A 251 4.20 3.50 4.04
CA GLY A 251 4.39 4.49 5.08
C GLY A 251 3.15 4.66 5.97
N ALA A 252 1.95 4.62 5.39
CA ALA A 252 0.69 4.68 6.12
C ALA A 252 0.53 3.48 7.08
N TYR A 253 0.83 2.26 6.62
CA TYR A 253 0.81 1.08 7.48
C TYR A 253 1.85 1.15 8.61
N SER A 254 3.07 1.59 8.28
CA SER A 254 4.13 1.76 9.28
C SER A 254 3.77 2.81 10.32
N PHE A 255 3.12 3.90 9.91
CA PHE A 255 2.69 4.98 10.78
C PHE A 255 1.53 4.58 11.70
N ALA A 256 0.56 3.82 11.17
CA ALA A 256 -0.60 3.35 11.90
C ALA A 256 -0.28 2.19 12.86
N TRP A 257 0.84 1.50 12.64
CA TRP A 257 1.21 0.35 13.47
C TRP A 257 1.62 0.75 14.89
N SER A 258 1.05 0.03 15.87
CA SER A 258 1.42 0.13 17.29
C SER A 258 1.72 -1.26 17.85
N PRO A 259 2.81 -1.44 18.63
CA PRO A 259 3.16 -2.72 19.25
C PRO A 259 2.21 -3.15 20.38
N TYR A 260 1.44 -2.21 20.92
CA TYR A 260 0.44 -2.43 21.95
C TYR A 260 -0.92 -2.14 21.31
N GLY A 261 -1.92 -2.99 21.51
CA GLY A 261 -3.28 -2.68 21.04
C GLY A 261 -3.72 -1.30 21.55
N GLU A 262 -4.59 -0.62 20.82
CA GLU A 262 -5.02 0.76 21.12
C GLU A 262 -5.43 0.93 22.60
N ASP A 263 -6.13 -0.06 23.15
CA ASP A 263 -6.58 -0.09 24.55
C ASP A 263 -5.43 -0.14 25.57
N GLU A 264 -4.35 -0.86 25.25
CA GLU A 264 -3.20 -1.02 26.14
C GLU A 264 -2.30 0.22 26.10
N GLU A 265 -2.18 0.87 24.95
CA GLU A 265 -1.49 2.16 24.82
C GLU A 265 -2.21 3.28 25.61
N ILE A 266 -3.54 3.33 25.53
CA ILE A 266 -4.37 4.26 26.32
C ILE A 266 -4.19 3.98 27.82
N ARG A 267 -4.20 2.70 28.23
CA ARG A 267 -4.00 2.29 29.64
C ARG A 267 -2.61 2.62 30.17
N ILE A 268 -1.57 2.50 29.35
CA ILE A 268 -0.20 2.87 29.73
C ILE A 268 -0.09 4.39 29.87
N LYS A 269 -0.62 5.16 28.91
CA LYS A 269 -0.62 6.63 28.97
C LYS A 269 -1.38 7.16 30.18
N SER A 270 -2.54 6.59 30.50
CA SER A 270 -3.32 7.01 31.68
C SER A 270 -2.57 6.76 32.98
N LYS A 271 -1.91 5.59 33.12
CA LYS A 271 -1.05 5.29 34.29
C LYS A 271 0.14 6.27 34.42
N ILE A 272 0.78 6.64 33.30
CA ILE A 272 1.88 7.61 33.31
C ILE A 272 1.39 8.99 33.72
N LEU A 273 0.24 9.44 33.19
CA LEU A 273 -0.39 10.70 33.56
C LEU A 273 -0.74 10.76 35.04
N GLU A 274 -1.33 9.69 35.59
CA GLU A 274 -1.68 9.60 37.00
C GLU A 274 -0.44 9.65 37.91
N LYS A 275 0.63 8.95 37.52
CA LYS A 275 1.91 8.99 38.25
C LYS A 275 2.55 10.39 38.21
N THR A 276 2.50 11.05 37.05
CA THR A 276 3.05 12.40 36.87
C THR A 276 2.26 13.43 37.69
N ARG A 277 0.94 13.27 37.80
CA ARG A 277 0.07 14.09 38.65
C ARG A 277 0.42 13.92 40.13
N LYS A 278 0.56 12.67 40.61
CA LYS A 278 0.96 12.38 42.00
C LYS A 278 2.32 12.99 42.35
N VAL A 279 3.29 12.93 41.43
CA VAL A 279 4.61 13.55 41.63
C VAL A 279 4.49 15.08 41.73
N LYS A 280 3.68 15.72 40.88
CA LYS A 280 3.42 17.18 40.98
C LYS A 280 2.74 17.57 42.29
N GLU A 281 1.80 16.78 42.79
CA GLU A 281 1.13 17.03 44.07
C GLU A 281 2.06 16.88 45.28
N VAL A 282 3.09 16.03 45.18
CA VAL A 282 4.11 15.84 46.23
C VAL A 282 5.19 16.92 46.18
N VAL A 283 5.60 17.37 45.00
CA VAL A 283 6.65 18.40 44.82
C VAL A 283 6.10 19.83 45.00
N GLY A 284 4.78 20.01 44.84
CA GLY A 284 4.11 21.30 45.08
C GLY A 284 3.72 21.55 46.55
N ARG A 285 4.07 20.65 47.48
CA ARG A 285 3.98 20.83 48.93
C ARG A 285 5.38 21.03 49.50
#